data_AF-A0A2W4LEX9-F1
#
_entry.id   AF-A0A2W4LEX9-F1
#
_cell.length_a   1.000
_cell.length_b   1.000
_cell.length_c   1.000
_cell.angle_alpha   90.00
_cell.angle_beta   90.00
_cell.angle_gamma   90.00
#
_symmetry.space_group_name_H-M   'P 1'
#
loop_
_entity.id
_entity.type
_entity.pdbx_description
1 polymer ?
#
loop_
_entity_poly.entity_id
_entity_poly.type
_entity_poly.pdbx_seq_one_letter_code
_entity_poly.pdbx_strand_id
1 'polypeptide(L)'
;MNTWILDAIDPLFFGDGRSIGTGEVNGRTLPPPQVVAGLARTRQGLDSHGTWVGDPDQAKRIAVQGPFPALLNHDGSVEEWLFPRPADALLLEGGLRRLVPLDLTDWGLRSNLPEAVLAPVGLAVPDFSKPKRMNALWRWSEMERWLSNPDAPGEIRGIAGPPLETRFHVAIDPATGRAPTGALF
;
A
#
# COMPACT_ATOMS: atom_id res chain seq x y z
N MET A 1 0.08 6.15 23.66
CA MET A 1 0.05 5.45 22.36
C MET A 1 1.48 5.02 22.08
N ASN A 2 1.73 3.72 21.84
CA ASN A 2 3.08 3.23 21.60
C ASN A 2 3.29 3.10 20.10
N THR A 3 4.37 3.70 19.59
CA THR A 3 4.77 3.58 18.19
C THR A 3 5.81 2.48 18.05
N TRP A 4 5.59 1.56 17.11
CA TRP A 4 6.54 0.51 16.77
C TRP A 4 7.13 0.82 15.40
N ILE A 5 8.46 0.89 15.31
CA ILE A 5 9.17 1.01 14.04
C ILE A 5 9.54 -0.39 13.58
N LEU A 6 9.08 -0.74 12.38
CA LEU A 6 9.41 -2.00 11.72
C LEU A 6 10.44 -1.69 10.65
N ASP A 7 11.69 -2.04 10.91
CA ASP A 7 12.76 -1.94 9.94
C ASP A 7 13.05 -3.31 9.31
N ALA A 8 13.13 -3.35 7.99
CA ALA A 8 13.27 -4.58 7.23
C ALA A 8 14.76 -4.91 7.06
N ILE A 9 15.21 -6.02 7.65
CA ILE A 9 16.59 -6.51 7.48
C ILE A 9 16.81 -7.07 6.07
N ASP A 10 15.75 -7.64 5.48
CA ASP A 10 15.72 -8.26 4.16
C ASP A 10 14.41 -7.89 3.44
N PRO A 11 14.32 -8.11 2.11
CA PRO A 11 13.09 -7.90 1.36
C PRO A 11 11.89 -8.63 1.99
N LEU A 12 10.79 -7.90 2.16
CA LEU A 12 9.57 -8.42 2.74
C LEU A 12 8.59 -8.88 1.64
N PHE A 13 7.87 -9.96 1.91
CA PHE A 13 6.84 -10.48 1.02
C PHE A 13 5.47 -10.43 1.70
N PHE A 14 4.53 -9.71 1.09
CA PHE A 14 3.13 -9.63 1.53
C PHE A 14 2.22 -10.24 0.47
N GLY A 15 1.81 -11.49 0.64
CA GLY A 15 1.03 -12.21 -0.38
C GLY A 15 -0.25 -11.49 -0.80
N ASP A 16 -0.59 -11.58 -2.09
CA ASP A 16 -1.82 -11.01 -2.65
C ASP A 16 -3.09 -11.81 -2.31
N GLY A 17 -2.92 -13.03 -1.78
CA GLY A 17 -3.97 -13.98 -1.41
C GLY A 17 -4.04 -15.22 -2.31
N ARG A 18 -3.21 -15.28 -3.37
CA ARG A 18 -3.08 -16.47 -4.23
C ARG A 18 -2.18 -17.52 -3.60
N SER A 19 -2.48 -18.79 -3.86
CA SER A 19 -1.71 -19.92 -3.35
C SER A 19 -0.31 -19.97 -3.96
N ILE A 20 0.69 -20.21 -3.13
CA ILE A 20 2.05 -20.51 -3.57
C ILE A 20 2.05 -21.96 -4.09
N GLY A 21 2.17 -22.14 -5.41
CA GLY A 21 2.14 -23.47 -6.04
C GLY A 21 1.62 -23.52 -7.47
N THR A 22 1.05 -22.43 -8.00
CA THR A 22 0.53 -22.36 -9.38
C THR A 22 1.16 -21.24 -10.20
N GLY A 23 2.49 -21.13 -10.15
CA GLY A 23 3.26 -20.13 -10.91
C GLY A 23 3.61 -18.88 -10.11
N GLU A 24 3.81 -17.76 -10.81
CA GLU A 24 4.27 -16.50 -10.24
C GLU A 24 3.30 -15.96 -9.19
N VAL A 25 3.81 -15.73 -7.97
CA VAL A 25 3.06 -15.10 -6.90
C VAL A 25 3.51 -13.65 -6.75
N ASN A 26 2.56 -12.73 -6.81
CA ASN A 26 2.82 -11.31 -6.66
C ASN A 26 2.63 -10.87 -5.21
N GLY A 27 3.55 -10.01 -4.76
CA GLY A 27 3.47 -9.36 -3.45
C GLY A 27 2.78 -8.00 -3.53
N ARG A 28 2.18 -7.58 -2.43
CA ARG A 28 1.78 -6.19 -2.19
C ARG A 28 3.01 -5.38 -1.79
N THR A 29 3.10 -4.13 -2.26
CA THR A 29 4.24 -3.25 -1.95
C THR A 29 4.29 -2.82 -0.49
N LEU A 30 3.13 -2.61 0.14
CA LEU A 30 3.00 -2.27 1.56
C LEU A 30 2.24 -3.36 2.30
N PRO A 31 2.55 -3.58 3.59
CA PRO A 31 1.84 -4.57 4.38
C PRO A 31 0.37 -4.16 4.53
N PRO A 32 -0.57 -5.10 4.35
CA PRO A 32 -1.94 -4.88 4.76
C PRO A 32 -2.05 -4.60 6.27
N PRO A 33 -2.98 -3.75 6.74
CA PRO A 33 -3.16 -3.43 8.17
C PRO A 33 -3.30 -4.67 9.06
N GLN A 34 -3.99 -5.70 8.57
CA GLN A 34 -4.18 -6.96 9.30
C GLN A 34 -2.88 -7.74 9.51
N VAL A 35 -1.87 -7.59 8.64
CA VAL A 35 -0.57 -8.25 8.79
C VAL A 35 0.18 -7.64 9.97
N VAL A 36 0.21 -6.31 10.07
CA VAL A 36 0.87 -5.61 11.19
C VAL A 36 0.10 -5.80 12.50
N ALA A 37 -1.23 -5.80 12.43
CA ALA A 37 -2.04 -6.17 13.58
C ALA A 37 -1.75 -7.61 14.04
N GLY A 38 -1.65 -8.55 13.10
CA GLY A 38 -1.25 -9.93 13.37
C GLY A 38 0.12 -10.01 14.03
N LEU A 39 1.13 -9.30 13.50
CA LEU A 39 2.47 -9.23 14.08
C LEU A 39 2.45 -8.74 15.53
N ALA A 40 1.79 -7.60 15.80
CA ALA A 40 1.73 -7.02 17.13
C ALA A 40 1.01 -7.95 18.12
N ARG A 41 -0.11 -8.54 17.69
CA ARG A 41 -0.89 -9.51 18.48
C ARG A 41 -0.04 -10.72 18.79
N THR A 42 0.58 -11.34 17.77
CA THR A 42 1.49 -12.47 17.93
C THR A 42 2.63 -12.14 18.89
N ARG A 43 3.25 -10.97 18.79
CA ARG A 43 4.35 -10.61 19.70
C ARG A 43 3.91 -10.56 21.17
N GLN A 44 2.69 -10.12 21.45
CA GLN A 44 2.19 -9.96 22.82
C GLN A 44 1.82 -11.28 23.52
N GLY A 45 1.37 -12.29 22.78
CA GLY A 45 1.01 -13.60 23.34
C GLY A 45 2.08 -14.68 23.20
N LEU A 46 3.27 -14.34 22.71
CA LEU A 46 4.43 -15.23 22.76
C LEU A 46 5.08 -15.20 24.15
N ASP A 47 5.48 -16.37 24.65
CA ASP A 47 6.32 -16.50 25.85
C ASP A 47 7.82 -16.28 25.55
N SER A 48 8.68 -16.50 26.55
CA SER A 48 10.14 -16.41 26.40
C SER A 48 10.75 -17.44 25.46
N HIS A 49 10.01 -18.49 25.11
CA HIS A 49 10.42 -19.55 24.20
C HIS A 49 9.84 -19.36 22.79
N GLY A 50 9.08 -18.28 22.54
CA GLY A 50 8.45 -18.04 21.25
C GLY A 50 7.25 -18.94 20.97
N THR A 51 6.65 -19.54 22.02
CA THR A 51 5.39 -20.30 21.91
C THR A 51 4.22 -19.36 22.17
N TRP A 52 3.18 -19.44 21.33
CA TRP A 52 1.95 -18.69 21.56
C TRP A 52 1.17 -19.30 22.73
N VAL A 53 1.06 -18.54 23.82
CA VAL A 53 0.33 -18.92 25.05
C VAL A 53 -0.75 -17.89 25.42
N GLY A 54 -0.94 -16.86 24.60
CA GLY A 54 -1.90 -15.79 24.84
C GLY A 54 -3.36 -16.18 24.55
N ASP A 55 -4.29 -15.47 25.19
CA ASP A 55 -5.73 -15.54 24.92
C ASP A 55 -6.05 -14.84 23.57
N PRO A 56 -6.57 -15.57 22.56
CA PRO A 56 -6.91 -14.99 21.26
C PRO A 56 -7.92 -13.84 21.32
N ASP A 57 -8.89 -13.89 22.24
CA ASP A 57 -9.94 -12.88 22.30
C ASP A 57 -9.45 -11.60 22.99
N GLN A 58 -8.50 -11.72 23.92
CA GLN A 58 -7.77 -10.55 24.41
C GLN A 58 -6.86 -9.97 23.35
N ALA A 59 -6.14 -10.81 22.59
CA ALA A 59 -5.24 -10.35 21.53
C ALA A 59 -6.00 -9.55 20.45
N LYS A 60 -7.20 -9.99 20.05
CA LYS A 60 -8.04 -9.25 19.08
C LYS A 60 -8.40 -7.83 19.51
N ARG A 61 -8.45 -7.55 20.83
CA ARG A 61 -8.75 -6.21 21.37
C ARG A 61 -7.58 -5.24 21.25
N ILE A 62 -6.38 -5.72 20.91
CA ILE A 62 -5.25 -4.86 20.59
C ILE A 62 -5.58 -4.13 19.28
N ALA A 63 -5.86 -2.84 19.41
CA ALA A 63 -6.07 -1.94 18.29
C ALA A 63 -4.71 -1.52 17.72
N VAL A 64 -4.57 -1.63 16.41
CA VAL A 64 -3.37 -1.25 15.67
C VAL A 64 -3.78 -0.26 14.58
N GLN A 65 -3.04 0.83 14.49
CA GLN A 65 -3.21 1.86 13.46
C GLN A 65 -2.00 1.81 12.52
N GLY A 66 -2.24 1.81 11.22
CA GLY A 66 -1.21 1.68 10.18
C GLY A 66 -1.29 0.34 9.43
N PRO A 67 -0.24 -0.06 8.71
CA PRO A 67 1.09 0.57 8.67
C PRO A 67 1.14 1.88 7.90
N PHE A 68 2.01 2.79 8.35
CA PHE A 68 2.39 3.99 7.63
C PHE A 68 3.91 3.98 7.43
N PRO A 69 4.42 4.08 6.19
CA PRO A 69 5.85 4.26 5.97
C PRO A 69 6.33 5.55 6.61
N ALA A 70 7.57 5.59 7.06
CA ALA A 70 8.16 6.74 7.72
C ALA A 70 9.59 6.96 7.27
N LEU A 71 9.99 8.22 7.18
CA LEU A 71 11.40 8.61 7.18
C LEU A 71 11.87 8.70 8.63
N LEU A 72 13.06 8.20 8.90
CA LEU A 72 13.65 8.18 10.24
C LEU A 72 14.87 9.10 10.28
N ASN A 73 15.02 9.80 11.40
CA ASN A 73 16.26 10.49 11.75
C ASN A 73 17.37 9.46 12.05
N HIS A 74 18.62 9.91 12.11
CA HIS A 74 19.76 9.05 12.46
C HIS A 74 19.63 8.38 13.85
N ASP A 75 18.88 8.98 14.78
CA ASP A 75 18.62 8.42 16.10
C ASP A 75 17.46 7.41 16.13
N GLY A 76 16.85 7.11 14.98
CA GLY A 76 15.72 6.20 14.84
C GLY A 76 14.35 6.81 15.19
N SER A 77 14.29 8.08 15.56
CA SER A 77 13.03 8.79 15.72
C SER A 77 12.38 9.07 14.36
N VAL A 78 11.04 9.17 14.32
CA VAL A 78 10.32 9.49 13.09
C VAL A 78 10.57 10.95 12.71
N GLU A 79 11.17 11.16 11.54
CA GLU A 79 11.31 12.48 10.92
C GLU A 79 9.98 12.91 10.29
N GLU A 80 9.41 12.04 9.44
CA GLU A 80 8.19 12.34 8.71
C GLU A 80 7.42 11.08 8.31
N TRP A 81 6.09 11.13 8.45
CA TRP A 81 5.21 10.08 7.96
C TRP A 81 4.94 10.25 6.46
N LEU A 82 4.89 9.12 5.77
CA LEU A 82 4.62 9.04 4.35
C LEU A 82 3.30 8.32 4.10
N PHE A 83 2.58 8.75 3.07
CA PHE A 83 1.28 8.21 2.71
C PHE A 83 1.23 7.84 1.24
N PRO A 84 0.49 6.79 0.86
CA PRO A 84 0.25 6.51 -0.55
C PRO A 84 -0.34 7.73 -1.25
N ARG A 85 0.16 8.00 -2.46
CA ARG A 85 -0.42 9.03 -3.33
C ARG A 85 -1.93 8.78 -3.46
N PRO A 86 -2.78 9.80 -3.30
CA PRO A 86 -4.21 9.69 -3.54
C PRO A 86 -4.50 9.17 -4.96
N ALA A 87 -5.45 8.23 -5.08
CA ALA A 87 -5.78 7.64 -6.38
C ALA A 87 -6.47 8.62 -7.34
N ASP A 88 -7.09 9.66 -6.78
CA ASP A 88 -7.75 10.76 -7.47
C ASP A 88 -6.81 11.93 -7.82
N ALA A 89 -5.52 11.83 -7.44
CA ALA A 89 -4.51 12.83 -7.81
C ALA A 89 -3.94 12.55 -9.20
N LEU A 90 -3.96 13.57 -10.07
CA LEU A 90 -3.42 13.53 -11.42
C LEU A 90 -2.44 14.68 -11.66
N LEU A 91 -1.25 14.39 -12.17
CA LEU A 91 -0.27 15.43 -12.54
C LEU A 91 -0.30 15.64 -14.05
N LEU A 92 -0.69 16.84 -14.48
CA LEU A 92 -0.74 17.27 -15.87
C LEU A 92 0.30 18.36 -16.13
N GLU A 93 0.40 18.86 -17.36
CA GLU A 93 1.33 19.95 -17.69
C GLU A 93 1.06 21.23 -16.89
N GLY A 94 -0.21 21.52 -16.60
CA GLY A 94 -0.65 22.65 -15.77
C GLY A 94 -0.62 22.39 -14.26
N GLY A 95 0.01 21.32 -13.79
CA GLY A 95 0.13 20.96 -12.38
C GLY A 95 -0.84 19.87 -11.92
N LEU A 96 -1.01 19.78 -10.60
CA LEU A 96 -1.85 18.76 -9.97
C LEU A 96 -3.34 19.08 -10.17
N ARG A 97 -4.13 18.05 -10.40
CA ARG A 97 -5.58 18.12 -10.56
C ARG A 97 -6.25 16.97 -9.83
N ARG A 98 -7.42 17.25 -9.25
CA ARG A 98 -8.27 16.22 -8.66
C ARG A 98 -9.27 15.64 -9.65
N LEU A 99 -9.35 14.32 -9.67
CA LEU A 99 -10.47 13.61 -10.28
C LEU A 99 -11.70 13.74 -9.37
N VAL A 100 -12.79 14.23 -9.93
CA VAL A 100 -14.05 14.44 -9.23
C VAL A 100 -15.16 13.62 -9.91
N PRO A 101 -16.22 13.24 -9.18
CA PRO A 101 -17.43 12.71 -9.79
C PRO A 101 -17.97 13.67 -10.86
N LEU A 102 -18.25 13.17 -12.06
CA LEU A 102 -18.77 13.95 -13.17
C LEU A 102 -20.30 13.90 -13.21
N ASP A 103 -20.92 15.05 -13.48
CA ASP A 103 -22.32 15.11 -13.87
C ASP A 103 -22.44 14.82 -15.37
N LEU A 104 -23.11 13.73 -15.72
CA LEU A 104 -23.31 13.29 -17.10
C LEU A 104 -24.73 13.55 -17.61
N THR A 105 -25.57 14.24 -16.84
CA THR A 105 -26.99 14.44 -17.16
C THR A 105 -27.18 15.05 -18.56
N ASP A 106 -26.29 15.97 -18.95
CA ASP A 106 -26.36 16.66 -20.25
C ASP A 106 -25.68 15.90 -21.40
N TRP A 107 -24.95 14.80 -21.13
CA TRP A 107 -24.14 14.11 -22.14
C TRP A 107 -24.94 13.10 -22.96
N GLY A 108 -26.24 12.92 -22.67
CA GLY A 108 -27.10 11.93 -23.33
C GLY A 108 -26.64 10.47 -23.13
N LEU A 109 -25.59 10.26 -22.34
CA LEU A 109 -24.99 8.96 -22.05
C LEU A 109 -25.78 8.28 -20.94
N ARG A 110 -26.55 7.26 -21.32
CA ARG A 110 -27.18 6.35 -20.36
C ARG A 110 -26.14 5.36 -19.88
N SER A 111 -25.61 5.57 -18.69
CA SER A 111 -24.83 4.56 -17.99
C SER A 111 -25.76 3.48 -17.44
N ASN A 112 -25.31 2.23 -17.36
CA ASN A 112 -26.02 1.19 -16.61
C ASN A 112 -25.67 1.20 -15.11
N LEU A 113 -24.92 2.20 -14.65
CA LEU A 113 -24.70 2.44 -13.23
C LEU A 113 -26.03 2.80 -12.54
N PRO A 114 -26.25 2.36 -11.29
CA PRO A 114 -27.45 2.72 -10.55
C PRO A 114 -27.60 4.24 -10.48
N GLU A 115 -28.66 4.75 -11.12
CA GLU A 115 -29.00 6.17 -11.13
C GLU A 115 -29.14 6.63 -9.67
N ALA A 116 -28.40 7.68 -9.29
CA ALA A 116 -28.34 8.32 -7.97
C ALA A 116 -27.28 7.86 -6.93
N VAL A 117 -26.41 6.88 -7.21
CA VAL A 117 -25.35 6.48 -6.23
C VAL A 117 -23.93 6.53 -6.78
N LEU A 118 -23.74 6.21 -8.05
CA LEU A 118 -22.41 6.13 -8.66
C LEU A 118 -22.30 7.05 -9.85
N ALA A 119 -21.22 7.82 -9.89
CA ALA A 119 -20.84 8.64 -11.02
C ALA A 119 -19.41 8.28 -11.45
N PRO A 120 -19.09 8.30 -12.75
CA PRO A 120 -17.72 8.17 -13.19
C PRO A 120 -16.89 9.34 -12.66
N VAL A 121 -15.62 9.07 -12.35
CA VAL A 121 -14.66 10.09 -11.89
C VAL A 121 -13.80 10.57 -13.05
N GLY A 122 -13.58 11.87 -13.13
CA GLY A 122 -12.80 12.50 -14.20
C GLY A 122 -12.40 13.93 -13.84
N LEU A 123 -11.81 14.64 -14.80
CA LEU A 123 -11.48 16.05 -14.61
C LEU A 123 -12.73 16.92 -14.77
N ALA A 124 -12.93 17.87 -13.85
CA ALA A 124 -14.04 18.82 -13.93
C ALA A 124 -13.99 19.67 -15.23
N VAL A 125 -12.78 19.96 -15.70
CA VAL A 125 -12.52 20.62 -16.99
C VAL A 125 -11.69 19.65 -17.84
N PRO A 126 -12.14 19.30 -19.07
CA PRO A 126 -11.39 18.39 -19.93
C PRO A 126 -9.96 18.87 -20.20
N ASP A 127 -9.00 18.00 -19.96
CA ASP A 127 -7.59 18.18 -20.34
C ASP A 127 -7.10 16.85 -20.94
N PHE A 128 -6.68 16.89 -22.20
CA PHE A 128 -6.26 15.73 -22.98
C PHE A 128 -4.75 15.49 -22.94
N SER A 129 -4.01 16.27 -22.13
CA SER A 129 -2.59 16.05 -21.92
C SER A 129 -2.34 14.71 -21.22
N LYS A 130 -1.19 14.09 -21.52
CA LYS A 130 -0.82 12.82 -20.90
C LYS A 130 -0.42 13.05 -19.44
N PRO A 131 -0.94 12.23 -18.50
CA PRO A 131 -0.50 12.28 -17.12
C PRO A 131 0.99 12.02 -16.98
N LYS A 132 1.65 12.84 -16.17
CA LYS A 132 3.05 12.66 -15.78
C LYS A 132 3.14 11.67 -14.62
N ARG A 133 4.27 10.95 -14.55
CA ARG A 133 4.57 10.09 -13.41
C ARG A 133 4.73 10.94 -12.14
N MET A 134 4.28 10.40 -11.02
CA MET A 134 4.46 10.98 -9.70
C MET A 134 5.02 9.93 -8.75
N ASN A 135 5.69 10.42 -7.71
CA ASN A 135 6.12 9.61 -6.59
C ASN A 135 4.94 8.87 -5.94
N ALA A 136 5.20 7.64 -5.51
CA ALA A 136 4.18 6.73 -4.99
C ALA A 136 3.80 7.06 -3.55
N LEU A 137 4.76 7.60 -2.77
CA LEU A 137 4.58 7.99 -1.38
C LEU A 137 4.77 9.49 -1.25
N TRP A 138 3.82 10.16 -0.63
CA TRP A 138 3.81 11.59 -0.37
C TRP A 138 4.17 11.87 1.08
N ARG A 139 4.91 12.95 1.29
CA ARG A 139 5.15 13.53 2.61
C ARG A 139 3.83 14.00 3.24
N TRP A 140 3.72 13.95 4.57
CA TRP A 140 2.50 14.35 5.27
C TRP A 140 2.05 15.76 4.90
N SER A 141 2.99 16.72 4.84
CA SER A 141 2.70 18.11 4.46
C SER A 141 2.05 18.23 3.08
N GLU A 142 2.41 17.37 2.13
CA GLU A 142 1.83 17.36 0.78
C GLU A 142 0.45 16.68 0.77
N MET A 143 0.26 15.63 1.58
CA MET A 143 -1.04 14.99 1.78
C MET A 143 -2.03 15.96 2.44
N GLU A 144 -1.61 16.67 3.49
CA GLU A 144 -2.44 17.68 4.16
C GLU A 144 -2.84 18.81 3.19
N ARG A 145 -1.88 19.31 2.40
CA ARG A 145 -2.16 20.28 1.34
C ARG A 145 -3.18 19.74 0.36
N TRP A 146 -3.04 18.49 -0.09
CA TRP A 146 -3.98 17.86 -1.02
C TRP A 146 -5.40 17.75 -0.44
N LEU A 147 -5.51 17.31 0.81
CA LEU A 147 -6.81 17.15 1.47
C LEU A 147 -7.51 18.50 1.70
N SER A 148 -6.74 19.55 1.93
CA SER A 148 -7.26 20.89 2.23
C SER A 148 -7.51 21.74 0.98
N ASN A 149 -6.63 21.64 -0.02
CA ASN A 149 -6.68 22.42 -1.26
C ASN A 149 -6.01 21.64 -2.43
N PRO A 150 -6.71 20.67 -3.03
CA PRO A 150 -6.10 19.70 -3.95
C PRO A 150 -5.57 20.31 -5.26
N ASP A 151 -6.16 21.39 -5.74
CA ASP A 151 -5.78 22.03 -7.00
C ASP A 151 -4.79 23.20 -6.81
N ALA A 152 -4.21 23.33 -5.60
CA ALA A 152 -3.21 24.34 -5.31
C ALA A 152 -1.97 24.18 -6.22
N PRO A 153 -1.43 25.29 -6.76
CA PRO A 153 -0.19 25.23 -7.52
C PRO A 153 0.96 24.83 -6.60
N GLY A 154 1.85 23.97 -7.11
CA GLY A 154 3.05 23.54 -6.39
C GLY A 154 3.57 22.20 -6.89
N GLU A 155 4.85 21.97 -6.64
CA GLU A 155 5.43 20.63 -6.81
C GLU A 155 5.03 19.76 -5.61
N ILE A 156 4.75 18.48 -5.86
CA ILE A 156 4.48 17.51 -4.80
C ILE A 156 5.77 16.78 -4.45
N ARG A 157 6.21 16.95 -3.20
CA ARG A 157 7.36 16.24 -2.66
C ARG A 157 6.96 14.85 -2.20
N GLY A 158 7.64 13.86 -2.73
CA GLY A 158 7.41 12.47 -2.38
C GLY A 158 8.64 11.63 -2.65
N ILE A 159 8.52 10.35 -2.36
CA ILE A 159 9.55 9.37 -2.67
C ILE A 159 8.94 8.24 -3.51
N ALA A 160 9.81 7.55 -4.26
CA ALA A 160 9.43 6.30 -4.90
C ALA A 160 8.97 5.28 -3.84
N GLY A 161 8.13 4.33 -4.25
CA GLY A 161 7.82 3.18 -3.40
C GLY A 161 9.07 2.29 -3.20
N PRO A 162 9.04 1.37 -2.23
CA PRO A 162 10.06 0.35 -2.10
C PRO A 162 10.32 -0.36 -3.44
N PRO A 163 11.58 -0.63 -3.80
CA PRO A 163 11.89 -1.38 -5.01
C PRO A 163 11.28 -2.79 -4.93
N LEU A 164 10.83 -3.30 -6.07
CA LEU A 164 10.33 -4.66 -6.18
C LEU A 164 11.46 -5.59 -6.63
N GLU A 165 11.52 -6.77 -6.04
CA GLU A 165 12.48 -7.82 -6.37
C GLU A 165 11.72 -9.09 -6.76
N THR A 166 12.16 -9.73 -7.84
CA THR A 166 11.66 -11.04 -8.28
C THR A 166 12.67 -12.11 -7.89
N ARG A 167 12.21 -13.15 -7.20
CA ARG A 167 13.03 -14.30 -6.80
C ARG A 167 12.43 -15.59 -7.37
N PHE A 168 13.31 -16.50 -7.76
CA PHE A 168 12.97 -17.84 -8.21
C PHE A 168 13.53 -18.84 -7.22
N HIS A 169 12.71 -19.81 -6.87
CA HIS A 169 13.04 -20.81 -5.89
C HIS A 169 12.64 -22.21 -6.40
N VAL A 170 13.41 -23.21 -5.99
CA VAL A 170 13.18 -24.60 -6.36
C VAL A 170 13.27 -25.47 -5.11
N ALA A 171 12.34 -26.41 -4.95
CA ALA A 171 12.46 -27.41 -3.90
C ALA A 171 13.39 -28.53 -4.38
N ILE A 172 14.34 -28.94 -3.54
CA ILE A 172 15.30 -30.01 -3.86
C ILE A 172 15.08 -31.15 -2.88
N ASP A 173 14.90 -32.36 -3.41
CA ASP A 173 14.89 -33.57 -2.60
C ASP A 173 16.31 -33.84 -2.07
N PRO A 174 16.53 -33.85 -0.73
CA PRO A 174 17.85 -34.03 -0.15
C PRO A 174 18.46 -35.41 -0.43
N ALA A 175 17.66 -36.44 -0.72
CA ALA A 175 18.16 -37.78 -1.00
C ALA A 175 18.70 -37.92 -2.42
N THR A 176 18.05 -37.27 -3.40
CA THR A 176 18.37 -37.41 -4.82
C THR A 176 19.13 -36.20 -5.40
N GLY A 177 19.10 -35.05 -4.72
CA GLY A 177 19.63 -33.79 -5.21
C GLY A 177 18.86 -33.24 -6.42
N ARG A 178 17.65 -33.73 -6.67
CA ARG A 178 16.83 -33.36 -7.83
C ARG A 178 15.58 -32.60 -7.40
N ALA A 179 15.08 -31.76 -8.29
CA ALA A 179 13.81 -31.07 -8.09
C ALA A 179 12.63 -32.01 -8.43
N PRO A 180 11.61 -32.11 -7.57
CA PRO A 180 10.34 -32.76 -7.93
C PRO A 180 9.64 -32.02 -9.07
N THR A 181 8.85 -32.73 -9.88
CA THR A 181 8.01 -32.12 -10.91
C THR A 181 7.06 -31.09 -10.30
N GLY A 182 7.05 -29.87 -10.85
CA GLY A 182 6.17 -28.77 -10.40
C GLY A 182 6.69 -28.00 -9.18
N ALA A 183 7.90 -28.28 -8.69
CA ALA A 183 8.46 -27.63 -7.51
C ALA A 183 9.33 -26.39 -7.83
N LEU A 184 8.89 -25.58 -8.81
CA LEU A 184 9.47 -24.28 -9.15
C LEU A 184 8.47 -23.19 -8.77
N PHE A 185 8.92 -22.17 -8.04
CA PHE A 185 8.10 -21.09 -7.51
C PHE A 185 8.81 -19.75 -7.57
#